data_AF-A0AAV7S0W0-F1
#
_entry.id   AF-A0AAV7S0W0-F1
#
_cell.length_a   1.000
_cell.length_b   1.000
_cell.length_c   1.000
_cell.angle_alpha   90.00
_cell.angle_beta   90.00
_cell.angle_gamma   90.00
#
_symmetry.space_group_name_H-M   'P 1'
#
loop_
_entity.id
_entity.type
_entity.pdbx_description
1 polymer ?
#
loop_
_entity_poly.entity_id
_entity_poly.type
_entity_poly.pdbx_seq_one_letter_code
_entity_poly.pdbx_strand_id
1 'polypeptide(L)'
;MAGAAAAVAKQRAVAEGLGTNENAIKYLNQDFEALRNQCLQSGVLFRDGEFPACPSVVGYQDLGPSSPKAQGIAWKRPPVRRVWPR
;
A
#
# COMPACT_ATOMS: atom_id res chain seq x y z
N MET A 1 2.06 -4.55 28.86
CA MET A 1 0.88 -3.72 29.24
C MET A 1 0.73 -2.49 28.32
N ALA A 2 0.51 -2.66 27.00
CA ALA A 2 0.35 -1.52 26.08
C ALA A 2 -1.11 -1.27 25.64
N GLY A 3 -2.05 -2.16 25.97
CA GLY A 3 -3.39 -2.15 25.39
C GLY A 3 -4.27 -0.97 25.79
N ALA A 4 -4.30 -0.60 27.07
CA ALA A 4 -5.20 0.45 27.57
C ALA A 4 -4.78 1.86 27.11
N ALA A 5 -3.49 2.21 27.23
CA ALA A 5 -2.99 3.51 26.80
C ALA A 5 -3.10 3.70 25.27
N ALA A 6 -2.80 2.67 24.48
CA ALA A 6 -2.94 2.72 23.03
C ALA A 6 -4.43 2.87 22.60
N ALA A 7 -5.34 2.20 23.29
CA ALA A 7 -6.78 2.34 23.04
C ALA A 7 -7.28 3.78 23.31
N VAL A 8 -6.88 4.37 24.45
CA VAL A 8 -7.24 5.76 24.79
C VAL A 8 -6.64 6.76 23.79
N ALA A 9 -5.39 6.57 23.39
CA ALA A 9 -4.76 7.43 22.36
C ALA A 9 -5.50 7.33 21.01
N LYS A 10 -5.87 6.12 20.58
CA LYS A 10 -6.67 5.92 19.37
C LYS A 10 -8.04 6.60 19.46
N GLN A 11 -8.73 6.48 20.59
CA GLN A 11 -10.03 7.13 20.80
C GLN A 11 -9.95 8.65 20.70
N ARG A 12 -8.91 9.26 21.29
CA ARG A 12 -8.67 10.71 21.18
C ARG A 12 -8.40 11.13 19.74
N ALA A 13 -7.54 10.40 19.03
CA ALA A 13 -7.25 10.71 17.63
C ALA A 13 -8.51 10.59 16.75
N VAL A 14 -9.35 9.59 16.99
CA VAL A 14 -10.64 9.45 16.28
C VAL A 14 -11.57 10.63 16.59
N ALA A 15 -11.62 11.09 17.85
CA ALA A 15 -12.39 12.27 18.24
C ALA A 15 -11.88 13.57 17.59
N GLU A 16 -10.57 13.65 17.31
CA GLU A 16 -9.92 14.74 16.56
C GLU A 16 -10.10 14.62 15.04
N GLY A 17 -10.85 13.60 14.57
CA GLY A 17 -11.19 13.43 13.16
C GLY A 17 -10.34 12.39 12.41
N LEU A 18 -9.48 11.64 13.08
CA LEU A 18 -8.75 10.53 12.47
C LEU A 18 -9.73 9.43 11.99
N GLY A 19 -9.62 9.04 10.72
CA GLY A 19 -10.51 8.09 10.05
C GLY A 19 -11.63 8.75 9.23
N THR A 20 -11.72 10.08 9.22
CA THR A 20 -12.56 10.81 8.27
C THR A 20 -11.95 10.79 6.86
N ASN A 21 -12.71 11.22 5.85
CA ASN A 21 -12.19 11.34 4.49
C ASN A 21 -11.03 12.35 4.39
N GLU A 22 -11.09 13.42 5.20
CA GLU A 22 -10.09 14.49 5.25
C GLU A 22 -8.82 14.08 6.01
N ASN A 23 -8.94 13.19 7.01
CA ASN A 23 -7.83 12.70 7.82
C ASN A 23 -7.87 11.17 7.92
N ALA A 24 -7.63 10.50 6.79
CA ALA A 24 -7.67 9.04 6.71
C ALA A 24 -6.54 8.38 7.52
N ILE A 25 -6.85 7.20 8.08
CA ILE A 25 -5.83 6.38 8.77
C ILE A 25 -4.84 5.85 7.74
N LYS A 26 -3.55 6.06 8.00
CA LYS A 26 -2.46 5.50 7.20
C LYS A 26 -2.41 3.98 7.40
N TYR A 27 -2.80 3.23 6.37
CA TYR A 27 -2.75 1.77 6.41
C TYR A 27 -1.29 1.31 6.58
N LEU A 28 -1.06 0.42 7.55
CA LEU A 28 0.28 -0.07 7.92
C LEU A 28 1.29 1.08 8.19
N ASN A 29 0.78 2.23 8.62
CA ASN A 29 1.58 3.44 8.87
C ASN A 29 2.37 3.93 7.63
N GLN A 30 1.91 3.59 6.42
CA GLN A 30 2.51 4.06 5.17
C GLN A 30 2.04 5.49 4.85
N ASP A 31 2.99 6.41 4.65
CA ASP A 31 2.74 7.80 4.30
C ASP A 31 3.08 8.06 2.83
N PHE A 32 2.06 8.34 2.02
CA PHE A 32 2.22 8.56 0.58
C PHE A 32 3.21 9.70 0.26
N GLU A 33 3.09 10.86 0.92
CA GLU A 33 3.90 12.02 0.59
C GLU A 33 5.36 11.78 0.99
N ALA A 34 5.59 11.18 2.17
CA ALA A 34 6.93 10.81 2.61
C ALA A 34 7.59 9.80 1.65
N LEU A 35 6.86 8.74 1.30
CA LEU A 35 7.35 7.68 0.40
C LEU A 35 7.62 8.23 -1.02
N ARG A 36 6.73 9.09 -1.53
CA ARG A 36 6.90 9.74 -2.82
C ARG A 36 8.14 10.64 -2.83
N ASN A 37 8.31 11.48 -1.81
CA ASN A 37 9.46 12.37 -1.71
C ASN A 37 10.77 11.59 -1.62
N GLN A 38 10.82 10.52 -0.82
CA GLN A 38 11.99 9.66 -0.73
C GLN A 38 12.36 9.03 -2.09
N CYS A 39 11.38 8.52 -2.84
CA CYS A 39 11.61 7.95 -4.16
C CYS A 39 12.11 8.99 -5.17
N LEU A 40 11.53 10.20 -5.14
CA LEU A 40 11.96 11.31 -6.00
C LEU A 40 13.39 11.76 -5.69
N GLN A 41 13.74 11.88 -4.41
CA GLN A 41 15.09 12.27 -3.98
C GLN A 41 16.14 11.23 -4.36
N SER A 42 15.80 9.94 -4.27
CA SER A 42 16.71 8.85 -4.63
C SER A 42 16.68 8.49 -6.12
N GLY A 43 15.78 9.08 -6.90
CA GLY A 43 15.65 8.81 -8.34
C GLY A 43 15.19 7.37 -8.65
N VAL A 44 14.55 6.68 -7.71
CA VAL A 44 14.07 5.31 -7.90
C VAL A 44 12.55 5.25 -7.97
N LEU A 45 12.03 4.20 -8.60
CA LEU A 45 10.59 3.92 -8.59
C LEU A 45 10.20 3.24 -7.28
N PHE A 46 9.09 3.68 -6.70
CA PHE A 46 8.53 3.08 -5.50
C PHE A 46 8.27 1.58 -5.67
N ARG A 47 8.73 0.79 -4.71
CA ARG A 47 8.41 -0.64 -4.55
C ARG A 47 7.76 -0.79 -3.19
N ASP A 48 6.58 -1.39 -3.17
CA ASP A 48 5.85 -1.60 -1.93
C ASP A 48 6.47 -2.76 -1.15
N GLY A 49 6.83 -2.50 0.11
CA GLY A 49 7.36 -3.51 1.04
C GLY A 49 6.26 -4.31 1.72
N GLU A 50 5.09 -3.71 1.95
CA GLU A 50 3.93 -4.38 2.56
C GLU A 50 3.14 -5.17 1.52
N PHE A 51 3.21 -4.78 0.24
CA PHE A 51 2.59 -5.49 -0.88
C PHE A 51 3.57 -5.76 -2.02
N PRO A 52 4.55 -6.67 -1.82
CA PRO A 52 5.57 -6.94 -2.80
C PRO A 52 5.00 -7.60 -4.07
N ALA A 53 5.61 -7.33 -5.22
CA ALA A 53 5.24 -7.91 -6.52
C ALA A 53 5.67 -9.39 -6.64
N CYS A 54 5.07 -10.27 -5.84
CA CYS A 54 5.38 -11.70 -5.77
C CYS A 54 4.11 -12.56 -5.98
N PRO A 55 4.24 -13.86 -6.30
CA PRO A 55 3.06 -14.70 -6.54
C PRO A 55 2.09 -14.79 -5.35
N SER A 56 2.57 -14.67 -4.12
CA SER A 56 1.71 -14.75 -2.92
C SER A 56 0.74 -13.59 -2.78
N VAL A 57 0.99 -12.44 -3.41
CA VAL A 57 0.04 -11.32 -3.39
C VAL A 57 -1.07 -11.45 -4.43
N VAL A 58 -0.93 -12.37 -5.40
CA VAL A 58 -1.96 -12.64 -6.42
C VAL A 58 -3.15 -13.36 -5.78
N GLY A 59 -2.88 -14.24 -4.81
CA GLY A 59 -3.90 -14.88 -4.01
C GLY A 59 -3.40 -16.15 -3.32
N TYR A 60 -4.35 -16.94 -2.86
CA TYR A 60 -4.13 -18.22 -2.19
C TYR A 60 -4.80 -19.35 -2.98
N GLN A 61 -4.42 -20.60 -2.68
CA GLN A 61 -4.96 -21.81 -3.31
C GLN A 61 -4.87 -21.75 -4.84
N ASP A 62 -6.00 -21.53 -5.53
CA ASP A 62 -6.11 -21.46 -6.99
C ASP A 62 -5.34 -20.30 -7.63
N LEU A 63 -4.95 -19.30 -6.84
CA LEU A 63 -4.10 -18.17 -7.26
C LEU A 63 -2.79 -18.11 -6.47
N GLY A 64 -2.48 -19.16 -5.70
CA GLY A 64 -1.27 -19.24 -4.90
C GLY A 64 -0.01 -19.51 -5.74
N PRO A 65 1.19 -19.44 -5.12
CA PRO A 65 2.47 -19.58 -5.82
C PRO A 65 2.65 -20.91 -6.58
N SER A 66 1.99 -21.98 -6.11
CA SER A 66 2.01 -23.30 -6.72
C SER A 66 0.90 -23.53 -7.75
N SER A 67 -0.01 -22.58 -7.95
CA SER A 67 -1.09 -22.71 -8.92
C SER A 67 -0.57 -22.49 -10.34
N PRO A 68 -0.97 -23.33 -11.32
CA PRO A 68 -0.72 -23.09 -12.73
C PRO A 68 -1.23 -21.73 -13.23
N LYS A 69 -2.28 -21.17 -12.60
CA LYS A 69 -2.86 -19.88 -12.97
C LYS A 69 -1.96 -18.69 -12.59
N ALA A 70 -1.14 -18.84 -11.55
CA ALA A 70 -0.21 -17.81 -11.10
C ALA A 70 1.19 -17.94 -11.73
N GLN A 71 1.47 -19.08 -12.38
CA GLN A 71 2.73 -19.31 -13.08
C GLN A 71 2.86 -18.37 -14.30
N GLY A 72 4.03 -17.76 -14.46
CA GLY A 72 4.33 -16.89 -15.60
C GLY A 72 3.76 -15.47 -15.51
N ILE A 73 3.18 -15.06 -14.38
CA ILE A 73 2.75 -13.68 -14.17
C ILE A 73 3.96 -12.74 -14.15
N ALA A 74 3.92 -11.70 -15.00
CA ALA A 74 4.90 -10.64 -15.04
C ALA A 74 4.28 -9.32 -14.57
N TRP A 75 4.87 -8.71 -13.54
CA TRP A 75 4.43 -7.43 -12.99
C TRP A 75 4.88 -6.28 -13.88
N LYS A 76 3.91 -5.52 -14.42
CA LYS A 76 4.17 -4.38 -15.30
C LYS A 76 3.64 -3.10 -14.66
N ARG A 77 4.34 -2.00 -14.89
CA ARG A 77 3.84 -0.66 -14.56
C ARG A 77 3.07 -0.11 -15.75
N PRO A 78 1.98 0.64 -15.54
CA PRO A 78 1.35 1.39 -16.62
C PRO A 78 2.39 2.31 -17.29
N PRO A 79 2.44 2.36 -18.63
CA PRO A 79 3.23 3.38 -19.30
C PRO A 79 2.68 4.76 -18.89
N VAL A 80 3.57 5.73 -18.65
CA VAL A 80 3.16 7.12 -18.45
C VAL A 80 2.26 7.49 -19.62
N ARG A 81 0.97 7.79 -19.35
CA ARG A 81 -0.07 7.99 -20.38
C ARG A 81 0.51 8.85 -21.52
N ARG A 82 0.71 8.26 -22.70
CA ARG A 82 0.42 9.01 -23.93
C ARG A 82 -1.10 9.12 -23.92
N VAL A 83 -1.55 10.34 -23.67
CA VAL A 83 -2.93 10.84 -23.63
C VAL A 83 -3.92 9.89 -24.35
N TRP A 84 -4.90 9.36 -23.63
CA TRP A 84 -6.10 8.80 -24.28
C TRP A 84 -6.78 9.96 -25.03
N PRO A 85 -7.00 9.88 -26.35
CA PRO A 85 -7.86 10.84 -27.02
C PRO A 85 -9.26 10.71 -26.42
N ARG A 86 -9.86 11.86 -26.15
CA ARG A 86 -11.22 11.99 -25.62
C ARG A 86 -12.25 11.38 -26.56
#